data_AF-A0A8X6T7M8-F1
#
_entry.id   AF-A0A8X6T7M8-F1
#
_cell.length_a   1.000
_cell.length_b   1.000
_cell.length_c   1.000
_cell.angle_alpha   90.00
_cell.angle_beta   90.00
_cell.angle_gamma   90.00
#
_symmetry.space_group_name_H-M   'P 1'
#
loop_
_entity.id
_entity.type
_entity.pdbx_description
1 polymer ?
#
loop_
_entity_poly.entity_id
_entity_poly.type
_entity_poly.pdbx_seq_one_letter_code
_entity_poly.pdbx_strand_id
1 'polypeptide(L)'
;MDCCTQADIQNQFYSMLRFTPEERAKRSPYVFMPFGTGPRNCVGMRFALVEVKVCLAYVLSNFKIKRSPKTKVSCVYLCSSV
;
A
#
# COMPACT_ATOMS: atom_id res chain seq x y z
N MET A 1 24.03 -12.98 0.20
CA MET A 1 24.12 -11.93 1.22
C MET A 1 24.88 -10.79 0.57
N ASP A 2 24.25 -10.09 -0.37
CA ASP A 2 24.70 -8.78 -0.79
C ASP A 2 23.54 -7.84 -0.54
N CYS A 3 23.82 -6.93 0.38
CA CYS A 3 23.02 -5.76 0.68
C CYS A 3 22.94 -4.92 -0.60
N CYS A 4 21.74 -4.37 -0.88
CA CYS A 4 21.55 -3.19 -1.72
C CYS A 4 21.92 -3.31 -3.22
N THR A 5 20.97 -3.72 -4.07
CA THR A 5 20.78 -3.01 -5.35
C THR A 5 20.12 -1.67 -5.02
N GLN A 6 20.99 -0.75 -4.61
CA GLN A 6 20.77 0.65 -4.29
C GLN A 6 20.34 1.42 -5.56
N ALA A 7 19.21 1.07 -6.17
CA ALA A 7 18.71 1.74 -7.37
C ALA A 7 17.18 1.90 -7.45
N ASP A 8 16.39 1.32 -6.53
CA ASP A 8 14.92 1.43 -6.58
C ASP A 8 14.30 2.43 -5.58
N ILE A 9 15.10 3.04 -4.69
CA ILE A 9 14.59 3.90 -3.61
C ILE A 9 14.51 5.38 -4.03
N GLN A 10 15.10 5.78 -5.16
CA GLN A 10 15.04 7.17 -5.59
C GLN A 10 14.64 7.31 -7.05
N ASN A 11 13.41 7.81 -7.24
CA ASN A 11 12.76 8.13 -8.50
C ASN A 11 12.20 6.91 -9.25
N GLN A 12 11.01 6.93 -9.85
CA GLN A 12 10.28 8.04 -10.44
C GLN A 12 8.86 7.48 -10.68
N PHE A 13 7.81 8.28 -10.50
CA PHE A 13 6.41 7.89 -10.78
C PHE A 13 5.86 6.76 -9.88
N TYR A 14 5.05 7.13 -8.88
CA TYR A 14 4.11 6.19 -8.25
C TYR A 14 3.09 5.77 -9.31
N SER A 15 3.48 4.81 -10.15
CA SER A 15 2.71 4.35 -11.30
C SER A 15 1.38 3.81 -10.82
N MET A 16 0.28 4.45 -11.22
CA MET A 16 -1.07 3.93 -10.99
C MET A 16 -1.25 2.52 -11.57
N LEU A 17 -0.45 2.15 -12.59
CA LEU A 17 -0.44 0.83 -13.20
C LEU A 17 0.04 -0.27 -12.24
N ARG A 18 0.73 0.10 -11.14
CA ARG A 18 1.16 -0.81 -10.05
C ARG A 18 0.03 -1.60 -9.42
N PHE A 19 -1.19 -1.08 -9.48
CA PHE A 19 -2.38 -1.69 -8.89
C PHE A 19 -3.22 -2.48 -9.91
N THR A 20 -2.78 -2.59 -11.16
CA THR A 20 -3.45 -3.42 -12.16
C THR A 20 -3.32 -4.92 -11.81
N PRO A 21 -4.32 -5.75 -12.19
CA PRO A 21 -4.26 -7.19 -11.95
C PRO A 21 -3.05 -7.85 -12.62
N GLU A 22 -2.64 -7.34 -13.78
CA GLU A 22 -1.49 -7.83 -14.56
C GLU A 22 -0.16 -7.60 -13.83
N GLU A 23 0.08 -6.39 -13.32
CA GLU A 23 1.28 -6.09 -12.55
C GLU A 23 1.29 -6.75 -11.17
N ARG A 24 0.10 -7.00 -10.58
CA ARG A 24 -0.03 -7.79 -9.35
C ARG A 24 0.38 -9.24 -9.55
N ALA A 25 0.00 -9.86 -10.68
CA ALA A 25 0.34 -11.25 -11.00
C ALA A 25 1.84 -11.46 -11.26
N LYS A 26 2.53 -10.45 -11.81
CA LYS A 26 3.98 -10.47 -12.04
C LYS A 26 4.80 -10.35 -10.74
N ARG A 27 4.20 -9.93 -9.63
CA ARG A 27 4.90 -9.71 -8.36
C ARG A 27 5.17 -11.04 -7.67
N SER A 28 6.39 -11.25 -7.20
CA SER A 28 6.70 -12.49 -6.46
C SER A 28 5.88 -12.54 -5.16
N PRO A 29 5.39 -13.73 -4.76
CA PRO A 29 4.55 -13.88 -3.57
C PRO A 29 5.30 -13.54 -2.27
N TYR A 30 6.64 -13.49 -2.32
CA TYR A 30 7.51 -13.18 -1.19
C TYR A 30 7.88 -11.69 -1.09
N VAL A 31 7.38 -10.81 -1.97
CA VAL A 31 7.65 -9.36 -1.85
C VAL A 31 6.97 -8.74 -0.62
N PHE A 32 5.85 -9.31 -0.15
CA PHE A 32 5.07 -8.74 0.93
C PHE A 32 4.85 -9.74 2.07
N MET A 33 5.69 -9.65 3.11
CA MET A 33 5.62 -10.50 4.31
C MET A 33 5.74 -9.65 5.59
N PRO A 34 4.76 -8.77 5.87
CA PRO A 34 4.85 -7.77 6.94
C PRO A 34 4.93 -8.36 8.36
N PHE A 35 4.42 -9.59 8.55
CA PHE A 35 4.38 -10.28 9.84
C PHE A 35 5.27 -11.54 9.87
N GLY A 36 6.14 -11.68 8.86
CA GLY A 36 6.96 -12.87 8.65
C GLY A 36 6.16 -14.08 8.17
N THR A 37 6.89 -15.15 7.84
CA THR A 37 6.35 -16.46 7.47
C THR A 37 7.15 -17.56 8.17
N GLY A 38 6.53 -18.71 8.45
CA GLY A 38 7.17 -19.84 9.16
C GLY A 38 6.88 -19.90 10.67
N PRO A 39 7.59 -20.77 11.42
CA PRO A 39 7.27 -21.07 12.82
C PRO A 39 7.52 -19.91 13.79
N ARG A 40 8.27 -18.90 13.37
CA ARG A 40 8.50 -17.64 14.11
C ARG A 40 7.76 -16.46 13.48
N ASN A 41 6.54 -16.69 12.97
CA ASN A 41 5.68 -15.61 12.51
C ASN A 41 5.18 -14.77 13.70
N CYS A 42 4.65 -13.57 13.41
CA CYS A 42 4.05 -12.75 14.44
C CYS A 42 2.84 -13.45 15.05
N VAL A 43 2.93 -13.79 16.34
CA VAL A 43 1.80 -14.34 17.12
C VAL A 43 0.57 -13.42 17.09
N GLY A 44 0.80 -12.11 17.00
CA GLY A 44 -0.22 -11.07 16.95
C GLY A 44 -0.74 -10.73 15.55
N MET A 45 -0.34 -11.46 14.49
CA MET A 45 -0.72 -11.10 13.10
C MET A 45 -2.24 -10.92 12.92
N ARG A 46 -3.03 -11.85 13.48
CA ARG A 46 -4.50 -11.78 13.37
C ARG A 46 -5.07 -10.57 14.10
N PHE A 47 -4.50 -10.27 15.28
CA PHE A 47 -4.92 -9.11 16.08
C PHE A 47 -4.60 -7.81 15.36
N ALA A 48 -3.36 -7.64 14.89
CA ALA A 48 -2.93 -6.45 14.16
C ALA A 48 -3.77 -6.20 12.89
N LEU A 49 -4.13 -7.27 12.15
CA LEU A 49 -4.99 -7.14 10.97
C LEU A 49 -6.41 -6.66 11.31
N VAL A 50 -6.97 -7.12 12.43
CA VAL A 50 -8.29 -6.66 12.88
C VAL A 50 -8.21 -5.22 13.37
N GLU A 51 -7.21 -4.89 14.17
CA GLU A 51 -7.00 -3.54 14.70
C GLU A 51 -6.87 -2.51 13.57
N VAL A 52 -6.04 -2.78 12.56
CA VAL A 52 -5.88 -1.87 11.41
C VAL A 52 -7.18 -1.73 10.62
N LYS A 53 -7.93 -2.81 10.40
CA LYS A 53 -9.23 -2.74 9.70
C LYS A 53 -10.24 -1.90 10.45
N VAL A 54 -10.35 -2.10 11.76
CA VAL A 54 -11.26 -1.34 12.62
C VAL A 54 -10.85 0.12 12.67
N CYS A 55 -9.57 0.41 12.83
CA CYS A 55 -9.04 1.77 12.82
C CYS A 55 -9.35 2.48 11.49
N LEU A 56 -9.10 1.83 10.36
CA LEU A 56 -9.41 2.39 9.03
C LEU A 56 -10.92 2.60 8.84
N ALA A 57 -11.75 1.62 9.20
CA ALA A 57 -13.21 1.76 9.12
C ALA A 57 -13.69 2.94 9.97
N TYR A 58 -13.18 3.06 11.20
CA TYR A 58 -13.53 4.14 12.11
C TYR A 58 -13.13 5.52 11.55
N VAL A 59 -11.91 5.64 11.01
CA VAL A 59 -11.44 6.90 10.42
C VAL A 59 -12.30 7.29 9.23
N LEU A 60 -12.62 6.34 8.34
CA LEU A 60 -13.41 6.60 7.14
C LEU A 60 -14.88 6.92 7.45
N SER A 61 -15.46 6.32 8.49
CA SER A 61 -16.85 6.58 8.88
C SER A 61 -17.03 7.92 9.61
N ASN A 62 -16.06 8.33 10.42
CA ASN A 62 -16.21 9.49 11.31
C ASN A 62 -15.55 10.77 10.78
N PHE A 63 -14.56 10.67 9.88
CA PHE A 63 -13.80 11.82 9.42
C PHE A 63 -13.99 12.08 7.93
N LYS A 64 -14.19 13.35 7.57
CA LYS A 64 -14.16 13.82 6.18
C LYS A 64 -12.74 14.28 5.83
N ILE A 65 -12.01 13.45 5.12
CA ILE A 65 -10.65 13.76 4.65
C ILE A 65 -10.73 14.87 3.59
N LYS A 66 -10.19 16.05 3.91
CA LYS A 66 -10.07 17.19 2.97
C LYS A 66 -8.63 17.41 2.58
N ARG A 67 -8.42 17.86 1.33
CA ARG A 67 -7.08 18.20 0.82
C ARG A 67 -6.62 19.51 1.46
N SER A 68 -5.36 19.57 1.87
CA SER A 68 -4.74 20.84 2.26
C SER A 68 -4.29 21.61 1.01
N PRO A 69 -4.21 22.95 1.05
CA PRO A 69 -3.74 23.75 -0.09
C PRO A 69 -2.28 23.47 -0.49
N LYS A 70 -1.49 22.81 0.37
CA LYS A 70 -0.11 22.40 0.09
C LYS A 70 0.00 20.98 -0.50
N THR A 71 -1.11 20.25 -0.60
CA THR A 71 -1.11 18.85 -1.05
C THR A 71 -1.05 18.80 -2.58
N LYS A 72 0.14 18.46 -3.13
CA LYS A 72 0.32 18.23 -4.58
C LYS A 72 -0.71 17.22 -5.09
N VAL A 73 -1.56 17.65 -6.03
CA VAL A 73 -2.57 16.79 -6.66
C VAL A 73 -1.96 16.12 -7.88
N SER A 74 -1.28 15.00 -7.68
CA SER A 74 -0.76 14.20 -8.81
C SER A 74 -1.83 13.26 -9.41
N CYS A 75 -3.07 13.34 -8.95
CA CYS A 75 -4.13 12.43 -9.35
C CYS A 75 -5.41 13.20 -9.61
N VAL A 76 -5.54 13.67 -10.85
CA VAL A 76 -6.83 13.99 -11.46
C VAL A 76 -7.33 12.67 -12.03
N TYR A 77 -8.39 12.11 -11.46
CA TYR A 77 -9.14 11.09 -12.18
C TYR A 77 -9.72 11.78 -13.41
N LEU A 78 -9.30 11.36 -14.60
CA LEU A 78 -10.17 11.48 -15.76
C LEU A 78 -11.35 10.53 -15.49
N CYS A 79 -12.31 11.01 -14.71
CA CYS A 79 -13.68 10.52 -14.80
C CYS A 79 -14.21 11.00 -16.16
N SER A 80 -13.73 10.36 -17.22
CA SER A 80 -14.35 10.43 -18.53
C SER A 80 -15.32 9.27 -18.59
N SER A 81 -16.57 9.57 -18.29
CA SER A 81 -17.76 8.99 -18.91
C SER A 81 -17.78 7.47 -19.10
N VAL A 82 -18.40 6.74 -18.15
CA VAL A 82 -19.56 5.84 -18.40
C VAL A 82 -20.42 5.83 -17.15
#